data_AF-A0A9P4XSR9-F1
#
_entry.id   AF-A0A9P4XSR9-F1
#
_cell.length_a   1.000
_cell.length_b   1.000
_cell.length_c   1.000
_cell.angle_alpha   90.00
_cell.angle_beta   90.00
_cell.angle_gamma   90.00
#
_symmetry.space_group_name_H-M   'P 1'
#
loop_
_entity.id
_entity.type
_entity.pdbx_description
1 polymer ?
#
loop_
_entity_poly.entity_id
_entity_poly.type
_entity_poly.pdbx_seq_one_letter_code
_entity_poly.pdbx_strand_id
1 'polypeptide(L)'
;WHYPPEFWDRLSTIPLIRSALKELDRRICEQPAPPPPSLPTEPAARDLARFARHGGPDLRDLRGYPAPAADSTMSSSSRSQATKSINLITVTTDSGTTRTKKSSTYHRGFEQHLADYRIHAIWNSQKLDLADTKAVLARSRSSLSLSRFPDDSFEAFQNDNSRAKDESDICKYILPTITGPWKDNYPSAENMAFGNLAPLTNGTIVAAKPDIALGACPEQLNPTIRSELQHHIIPSTSTDRIIAPNFFLEAKGPNGSTAVMMRQARYDGAIGARSMHSLQNYGREEPVYDGHAYTYSSTYYDGTLKMYAHHATAPAISGGQPEYHMNQLTAYALTNNRETFVQGATAYRNLRDLAMQQRDTFIEAANA
;
A
#
# COMPACT_ATOMS: atom_id res chain seq x y z
N TRP A 1 11.33 -0.55 -3.02
CA TRP A 1 10.94 0.87 -3.06
C TRP A 1 11.48 1.55 -1.82
N HIS A 2 12.13 2.69 -2.00
CA HIS A 2 12.55 3.57 -0.93
C HIS A 2 11.81 4.88 -1.11
N TYR A 3 11.20 5.38 -0.03
CA TYR A 3 10.55 6.68 -0.06
C TYR A 3 11.61 7.77 -0.17
N PRO A 4 11.40 8.77 -1.04
CA PRO A 4 12.35 9.87 -1.19
C PRO A 4 12.29 10.78 0.05
N PRO A 5 13.32 11.61 0.34
CA PRO A 5 13.37 12.45 1.53
C PRO A 5 12.13 13.34 1.71
N GLU A 6 11.59 13.86 0.60
CA GLU A 6 10.43 14.77 0.57
C GLU A 6 9.15 14.09 1.07
N PHE A 7 9.05 12.76 0.99
CA PHE A 7 7.95 12.02 1.62
C PHE A 7 7.96 12.24 3.13
N TRP A 8 9.13 12.07 3.76
CA TRP A 8 9.28 12.15 5.21
C TRP A 8 9.09 13.58 5.73
N ASP A 9 9.54 14.57 4.96
CA ASP A 9 9.43 16.00 5.32
C ASP A 9 7.98 16.50 5.32
N ARG A 10 7.11 15.86 4.55
CA ARG A 10 5.70 16.26 4.38
C ARG A 10 4.74 15.51 5.29
N LEU A 11 5.19 14.48 6.00
CA LEU A 11 4.33 13.79 6.97
C LEU A 11 4.07 14.71 8.17
N SER A 12 2.81 14.83 8.58
CA SER A 12 2.44 15.61 9.77
C SER A 12 3.01 15.04 11.07
N THR A 13 3.42 13.77 11.09
CA THR A 13 4.15 13.13 12.19
C THR A 13 5.02 12.01 11.64
N ILE A 14 6.27 11.89 12.10
CA ILE A 14 7.15 10.80 11.66
C ILE A 14 6.91 9.57 12.54
N PRO A 15 6.45 8.44 11.99
CA PRO A 15 6.24 7.23 12.78
C PRO A 15 7.56 6.57 13.14
N LEU A 16 7.66 6.03 14.36
CA LEU A 16 8.81 5.24 14.81
C LEU A 16 8.80 3.85 14.17
N ILE A 17 9.29 3.78 12.93
CA ILE A 17 9.40 2.56 12.13
C ILE A 17 10.78 2.45 11.49
N ARG A 18 11.17 1.23 11.11
CA ARG A 18 12.49 0.94 10.55
C ARG A 18 12.84 1.80 9.33
N SER A 19 11.89 2.11 8.46
CA SER A 19 12.12 2.96 7.28
C SER A 19 12.40 4.41 7.65
N ALA A 20 11.72 4.94 8.68
CA ALA A 20 11.97 6.29 9.19
C ALA A 20 13.35 6.38 9.87
N LEU A 21 13.71 5.37 10.67
CA LEU A 21 15.04 5.29 11.30
C LEU A 21 16.15 5.23 10.26
N LYS A 22 15.97 4.45 9.18
CA LYS A 22 16.94 4.40 8.08
C LYS A 22 17.09 5.75 7.37
N GLU A 23 16.00 6.50 7.19
CA GLU A 23 16.08 7.85 6.63
C GLU A 23 16.80 8.81 7.58
N LEU A 24 16.54 8.71 8.89
CA LEU A 24 17.26 9.49 9.91
C LEU A 24 18.77 9.18 9.87
N ASP A 25 19.15 7.91 9.88
CA ASP A 25 20.55 7.47 9.80
C ASP A 25 21.21 8.01 8.52
N ARG A 26 20.52 7.95 7.37
CA ARG A 26 21.00 8.51 6.10
C ARG A 26 21.29 10.01 6.23
N ARG A 27 20.37 10.79 6.80
CA ARG A 27 20.54 12.23 7.01
C ARG A 27 21.71 12.55 7.95
N ILE A 28 21.90 11.76 9.01
CA ILE A 28 23.03 11.91 9.94
C ILE A 28 24.35 11.64 9.22
N CYS A 29 24.43 10.59 8.40
CA CYS A 29 25.63 10.25 7.65
C CYS A 29 25.98 11.27 6.56
N GLU A 30 24.99 11.98 6.01
CA GLU A 30 25.17 12.99 4.96
C GLU A 30 25.43 14.41 5.52
N GLN A 31 25.30 14.63 6.83
CA GLN A 31 25.66 15.91 7.44
C GLN A 31 27.18 16.12 7.34
N PRO A 32 27.64 17.28 6.83
CA PRO A 32 29.05 17.64 6.90
C PRO A 32 29.49 17.59 8.37
N ALA A 33 30.62 16.93 8.63
CA ALA A 33 31.21 16.96 9.96
C ALA A 33 31.37 18.43 10.39
N PRO A 34 30.97 18.80 11.63
CA PRO A 34 31.28 20.11 12.16
C PRO A 34 32.79 20.35 12.00
N PRO A 35 33.24 21.57 11.68
CA PRO A 35 34.66 21.87 11.65
C PRO A 35 35.27 21.40 12.98
N PRO A 36 36.46 20.75 12.96
CA PRO A 36 37.06 20.28 14.18
C PRO A 36 37.15 21.45 15.16
N PRO A 37 36.77 21.26 16.45
CA PRO A 37 36.98 22.30 17.44
C PRO A 37 38.45 22.69 17.38
N SER A 38 38.71 23.99 17.23
CA SER A 38 40.07 24.53 17.29
C SER A 38 40.69 24.07 18.61
N LEU A 39 41.67 23.17 18.53
CA LEU A 39 42.38 22.64 19.69
C LEU A 39 42.92 23.83 20.50
N PRO A 40 42.50 24.02 21.76
CA PRO A 40 43.22 24.93 22.64
C PRO A 40 44.65 24.40 22.77
N THR A 41 45.62 25.30 22.63
CA THR A 41 47.04 25.04 22.92
C THR A 41 47.17 24.27 24.24
N GLU A 42 48.02 23.23 24.26
CA GLU A 42 48.14 22.30 25.38
C GLU A 42 48.07 22.99 26.75
N PRO A 43 47.11 22.63 27.62
CA PRO A 43 47.05 23.21 28.95
C PRO A 43 48.22 22.66 29.78
N ALA A 44 48.94 23.56 30.45
CA ALA A 44 49.99 23.19 31.39
C ALA A 44 49.45 22.19 32.43
N ALA A 45 50.26 21.22 32.86
CA ALA A 45 49.86 20.09 33.71
C ALA A 45 49.09 20.45 35.01
N ARG A 46 49.20 21.70 35.49
CA ARG A 46 48.45 22.20 36.65
C ARG A 46 46.98 22.50 36.34
N ASP A 47 46.64 22.89 35.12
CA ASP A 47 45.26 23.19 34.71
C ASP A 47 44.44 21.91 34.53
N LEU A 48 45.07 20.83 34.07
CA LEU A 48 44.47 19.50 33.92
C LEU A 48 44.03 18.90 35.27
N ALA A 49 44.85 19.05 36.31
CA ALA A 49 44.53 18.57 37.66
C ALA A 49 43.39 19.35 38.32
N ARG A 50 43.25 20.65 38.01
CA ARG A 50 42.12 21.48 38.49
C ARG A 50 40.83 21.17 37.73
N PHE A 51 40.94 20.91 36.43
CA PHE A 51 39.83 20.57 35.53
C PHE A 51 39.16 19.22 35.88
N ALA A 52 39.94 18.23 36.35
CA ALA A 52 39.43 16.90 36.71
C ALA A 52 38.69 16.80 38.05
N ARG A 53 38.75 17.83 38.92
CA ARG A 53 38.16 17.79 40.27
C ARG A 53 36.63 17.79 40.33
N HIS A 54 35.95 18.12 39.23
CA HIS A 54 34.49 18.28 39.19
C HIS A 54 33.79 17.32 38.21
N GLY A 55 34.40 16.17 37.89
CA GLY A 55 33.78 15.14 37.04
C GLY A 55 34.14 15.22 35.55
N GLY A 56 35.04 16.13 35.16
CA GLY A 56 35.51 16.26 33.78
C GLY A 56 34.56 17.05 32.87
N PRO A 57 34.94 17.25 31.59
CA PRO A 57 34.13 18.00 30.63
C PRO A 57 32.87 17.23 30.23
N ASP A 58 31.83 17.97 29.88
CA ASP A 58 30.60 17.39 29.35
C ASP A 58 30.86 16.77 27.96
N LEU A 59 30.83 15.44 27.88
CA LEU A 59 31.13 14.70 26.64
C LEU A 59 29.89 14.48 25.77
N ARG A 60 28.76 15.12 26.10
CA ARG A 60 27.53 14.99 25.31
C ARG A 60 27.72 15.40 23.85
N ASP A 61 28.61 16.35 23.61
CA ASP A 61 28.96 16.87 22.28
C ASP A 61 29.84 15.90 21.47
N LEU A 62 30.43 14.88 22.10
CA LEU A 62 31.19 13.83 21.42
C LEU A 62 30.30 12.66 20.94
N ARG A 63 29.01 12.63 21.31
CA ARG A 63 28.08 11.62 20.81
C ARG A 63 27.79 11.88 19.34
N GLY A 64 28.20 10.94 18.48
CA GLY A 64 28.01 11.03 17.02
C GLY A 64 29.32 11.19 16.24
N TYR A 65 30.46 11.35 16.91
CA TYR A 65 31.76 11.37 16.24
C TYR A 65 32.27 9.94 15.97
N PRO A 66 32.77 9.65 14.76
CA PRO A 66 33.46 8.39 14.49
C PRO A 66 34.75 8.28 15.30
N ALA A 67 35.08 7.07 15.76
CA ALA A 67 36.37 6.83 16.41
C ALA A 67 37.53 7.18 15.45
N PRO A 68 38.61 7.83 15.91
CA PRO A 68 39.77 8.08 15.05
C PRO A 68 40.37 6.75 14.58
N ALA A 69 40.74 6.67 13.30
CA ALA A 69 41.55 5.57 12.81
C ALA A 69 42.90 5.60 13.57
N ALA A 70 43.18 4.56 14.34
CA ALA A 70 44.41 4.48 15.12
C ALA A 70 45.60 4.23 14.18
N ASP A 71 46.32 5.29 13.83
CA ASP A 71 47.72 5.18 13.43
C ASP A 71 48.57 5.12 14.70
N SER A 72 48.93 3.90 15.09
CA SER A 72 49.93 3.69 16.13
C SER A 72 50.84 2.53 15.74
N THR A 73 51.87 2.85 14.97
CA THR A 73 53.14 2.11 15.00
C THR A 73 53.81 2.44 16.32
N MET A 74 53.94 1.50 17.26
CA MET A 74 55.03 1.48 18.25
C MET A 74 55.30 0.06 18.77
N SER A 75 56.59 -0.22 18.82
CA SER A 75 57.23 -1.50 19.08
C SER A 75 56.99 -2.07 20.48
N SER A 76 56.97 -3.40 20.56
CA SER A 76 56.86 -4.20 21.76
C SER A 76 58.03 -4.06 22.74
N SER A 77 57.73 -3.97 24.03
CA SER A 77 58.52 -4.65 25.07
C SER A 77 57.65 -5.02 26.27
N SER A 78 57.94 -6.19 26.85
CA SER A 78 57.08 -6.97 27.75
C SER A 78 57.25 -6.62 29.23
N ARG A 79 56.16 -6.62 30.01
CA ARG A 79 56.04 -7.34 31.31
C ARG A 79 54.67 -7.16 31.99
N SER A 80 53.99 -8.30 32.18
CA SER A 80 53.02 -8.72 33.24
C SER A 80 52.43 -7.68 34.23
N GLN A 81 51.10 -7.60 34.29
CA GLN A 81 50.28 -8.06 35.44
C GLN A 81 48.78 -7.83 35.20
N ALA A 82 47.96 -8.70 35.79
CA ALA A 82 46.52 -8.82 35.58
C ALA A 82 45.70 -7.68 36.18
N THR A 83 44.67 -7.22 35.47
CA THR A 83 43.38 -6.82 36.08
C THR A 83 42.25 -6.97 35.07
N LYS A 84 41.19 -7.68 35.49
CA LYS A 84 39.98 -7.97 34.70
C LYS A 84 39.29 -6.67 34.28
N SER A 85 39.23 -6.41 32.98
CA SER A 85 38.33 -5.45 32.35
C SER A 85 37.30 -6.22 31.52
N ILE A 86 36.03 -5.96 31.79
CA ILE A 86 34.88 -6.49 31.05
C ILE A 86 34.86 -5.77 29.69
N ASN A 87 35.43 -6.41 28.67
CA ASN A 87 35.22 -6.01 27.28
C ASN A 87 34.12 -6.87 26.67
N LEU A 88 32.93 -6.28 26.58
CA LEU A 88 31.77 -6.80 25.86
C LEU A 88 31.88 -6.39 24.38
N ILE A 89 32.78 -7.00 23.62
CA ILE A 89 32.63 -7.20 22.15
C ILE A 89 33.36 -8.51 21.82
N THR A 90 32.63 -9.60 21.95
CA THR A 90 32.84 -10.80 21.13
C THR A 90 31.45 -11.32 20.80
N VAL A 91 30.77 -10.68 19.85
CA VAL A 91 29.65 -11.33 19.18
C VAL A 91 30.28 -12.23 18.13
N THR A 92 30.60 -13.43 18.59
CA THR A 92 30.78 -14.62 17.78
C THR A 92 29.64 -14.67 16.77
N THR A 93 30.02 -14.89 15.51
CA THR A 93 29.14 -15.22 14.40
C THR A 93 28.38 -16.51 14.72
N ASP A 94 27.26 -16.40 15.42
CA ASP A 94 26.22 -17.42 15.40
C ASP A 94 25.14 -16.95 14.42
N SER A 95 25.06 -17.70 13.32
CA SER A 95 24.11 -17.57 12.24
C SER A 95 22.69 -17.93 12.70
N GLY A 96 22.12 -17.09 13.56
CA GLY A 96 20.68 -17.03 13.80
C GLY A 96 20.07 -16.01 12.85
N THR A 97 19.72 -16.40 11.64
CA THR A 97 18.93 -15.55 10.74
C THR A 97 17.52 -15.40 11.29
N THR A 98 17.35 -14.51 12.26
CA THR A 98 16.05 -13.89 12.51
C THR A 98 15.71 -13.10 11.25
N ARG A 99 14.85 -13.68 10.41
CA ARG A 99 14.27 -13.02 9.22
C ARG A 99 13.69 -11.68 9.67
N THR A 100 14.46 -10.61 9.50
CA THR A 100 14.01 -9.26 9.74
C THR A 100 12.89 -9.01 8.74
N LYS A 101 11.64 -8.87 9.22
CA LYS A 101 10.50 -8.53 8.37
C LYS A 101 10.87 -7.30 7.53
N LYS A 102 10.84 -7.43 6.20
CA LYS A 102 11.02 -6.29 5.28
C LYS A 102 9.97 -5.25 5.67
N SER A 103 10.39 -3.99 5.86
CA SER A 103 9.44 -2.90 6.09
C SER A 103 8.55 -2.80 4.86
N SER A 104 7.24 -3.00 5.02
CA SER A 104 6.29 -2.84 3.92
C SER A 104 6.30 -1.39 3.45
N THR A 105 6.11 -1.17 2.14
CA THR A 105 5.88 0.17 1.60
C THR A 105 4.62 0.79 2.19
N TYR A 106 3.58 -0.01 2.47
CA TYR A 106 2.28 0.43 2.98
C TYR A 106 2.20 0.50 4.51
N HIS A 107 3.17 1.17 5.14
CA HIS A 107 3.29 1.29 6.60
C HIS A 107 2.48 2.48 7.18
N ARG A 108 2.66 2.81 8.46
CA ARG A 108 1.92 3.91 9.13
C ARG A 108 2.13 5.29 8.50
N GLY A 109 3.33 5.60 8.00
CA GLY A 109 3.59 6.81 7.23
C GLY A 109 2.76 6.88 5.94
N PHE A 110 2.58 5.75 5.25
CA PHE A 110 1.68 5.67 4.10
C PHE A 110 0.22 5.91 4.49
N GLU A 111 -0.23 5.41 5.65
CA GLU A 111 -1.56 5.71 6.20
C GLU A 111 -1.78 7.21 6.37
N GLN A 112 -0.83 7.88 7.03
CA GLN A 112 -0.87 9.30 7.28
C GLN A 112 -0.85 10.10 5.98
N HIS A 113 0.01 9.70 5.03
CA HIS A 113 0.05 10.28 3.70
C HIS A 113 -1.30 10.19 2.99
N LEU A 114 -2.00 9.06 3.03
CA LEU A 114 -3.34 8.97 2.43
C LEU A 114 -4.33 9.94 3.08
N ALA A 115 -4.30 10.09 4.41
CA ALA A 115 -5.16 11.03 5.12
C ALA A 115 -4.84 12.50 4.77
N ASP A 116 -3.56 12.87 4.72
CA ASP A 116 -3.09 14.22 4.39
C ASP A 116 -3.54 14.64 2.96
N TYR A 117 -3.70 13.67 2.05
CA TYR A 117 -4.21 13.86 0.68
C TYR A 117 -5.68 13.44 0.49
N ARG A 118 -6.50 13.47 1.56
CA ARG A 118 -7.96 13.30 1.50
C ARG A 118 -8.43 11.97 0.90
N ILE A 119 -7.64 10.91 1.11
CA ILE A 119 -8.00 9.53 0.78
C ILE A 119 -8.42 8.83 2.08
N HIS A 120 -9.72 8.87 2.36
CA HIS A 120 -10.28 8.61 3.68
C HIS A 120 -10.41 7.12 4.00
N ALA A 121 -10.06 6.77 5.24
CA ALA A 121 -10.41 5.47 5.82
C ALA A 121 -11.93 5.34 5.99
N ILE A 122 -12.42 4.10 6.17
CA ILE A 122 -13.86 3.80 6.35
C ILE A 122 -14.51 4.61 7.49
N TRP A 123 -13.77 4.83 8.59
CA TRP A 123 -14.28 5.56 9.75
C TRP A 123 -14.33 7.08 9.55
N ASN A 124 -13.59 7.62 8.58
CA ASN A 124 -13.59 9.04 8.22
C ASN A 124 -14.32 9.33 6.90
N SER A 125 -14.77 8.28 6.20
CA SER A 125 -15.42 8.41 4.90
C SER A 125 -16.85 8.94 5.05
N GLN A 126 -17.24 9.84 4.14
CA GLN A 126 -18.63 10.19 3.93
C GLN A 126 -19.43 8.92 3.64
N LYS A 127 -20.58 8.78 4.31
CA LYS A 127 -21.44 7.61 4.15
C LYS A 127 -22.20 7.69 2.84
N LEU A 128 -22.24 6.55 2.17
CA LEU A 128 -22.98 6.35 0.94
C LEU A 128 -24.25 5.54 1.25
N ASP A 129 -25.35 5.81 0.55
CA ASP A 129 -26.47 4.88 0.53
C ASP A 129 -26.10 3.68 -0.36
N LEU A 130 -26.12 2.49 0.23
CA LEU A 130 -25.65 1.27 -0.40
C LEU A 130 -26.80 0.27 -0.65
N ALA A 131 -28.05 0.69 -0.46
CA ALA A 131 -29.22 -0.20 -0.58
C ALA A 131 -29.30 -0.84 -1.96
N ASP A 132 -29.24 -0.04 -3.02
CA ASP A 132 -29.34 -0.54 -4.40
C ASP A 132 -28.17 -1.44 -4.78
N THR A 133 -26.94 -1.04 -4.41
CA THR A 133 -25.75 -1.87 -4.63
C THR A 133 -25.91 -3.21 -3.91
N LYS A 134 -26.30 -3.22 -2.63
CA LYS A 134 -26.52 -4.46 -1.85
C LYS A 134 -27.62 -5.32 -2.46
N ALA A 135 -28.67 -4.73 -3.01
CA ALA A 135 -29.71 -5.46 -3.72
C ALA A 135 -29.16 -6.16 -4.97
N VAL A 136 -28.25 -5.52 -5.72
CA VAL A 136 -27.56 -6.16 -6.86
C VAL A 136 -26.69 -7.34 -6.40
N LEU A 137 -25.94 -7.18 -5.31
CA LEU A 137 -25.10 -8.26 -4.76
C LEU A 137 -25.91 -9.50 -4.37
N ALA A 138 -27.13 -9.32 -3.87
CA ALA A 138 -28.00 -10.40 -3.41
C ALA A 138 -28.69 -11.18 -4.55
N ARG A 139 -28.65 -10.68 -5.80
CA ARG A 139 -29.31 -11.34 -6.94
C ARG A 139 -28.72 -12.73 -7.19
N SER A 140 -29.57 -13.74 -7.22
CA SER A 140 -29.15 -15.09 -7.59
C SER A 140 -28.60 -15.12 -9.02
N ARG A 141 -27.58 -15.97 -9.25
CA ARG A 141 -26.97 -16.10 -10.58
C ARG A 141 -26.96 -17.55 -11.04
N SER A 142 -27.39 -17.78 -12.28
CA SER A 142 -27.52 -19.14 -12.86
C SER A 142 -26.19 -19.89 -12.93
N SER A 143 -25.06 -19.18 -13.01
CA SER A 143 -23.72 -19.76 -13.07
C SER A 143 -23.19 -20.26 -11.71
N LEU A 144 -23.83 -19.91 -10.61
CA LEU A 144 -23.37 -20.28 -9.26
C LEU A 144 -24.57 -20.49 -8.34
N SER A 145 -24.86 -21.76 -8.07
CA SER A 145 -25.92 -22.25 -7.19
C SER A 145 -25.40 -23.46 -6.42
N LEU A 146 -26.10 -23.86 -5.35
CA LEU A 146 -25.74 -25.08 -4.59
C LEU A 146 -25.68 -26.32 -5.48
N SER A 147 -26.58 -26.44 -6.46
CA SER A 147 -26.55 -27.55 -7.42
C SER A 147 -25.36 -27.52 -8.39
N ARG A 148 -24.75 -26.35 -8.62
CA ARG A 148 -23.60 -26.16 -9.52
C ARG A 148 -22.27 -26.07 -8.77
N PHE A 149 -22.31 -26.04 -7.44
CA PHE A 149 -21.15 -25.99 -6.58
C PHE A 149 -21.29 -27.09 -5.51
N PRO A 150 -20.90 -28.34 -5.84
CA PRO A 150 -21.12 -29.50 -4.98
C PRO A 150 -20.25 -29.47 -3.72
N ASP A 151 -20.58 -30.31 -2.74
CA ASP A 151 -19.87 -30.39 -1.46
C ASP A 151 -18.38 -30.67 -1.63
N ASP A 152 -18.00 -31.60 -2.50
CA ASP A 152 -16.58 -31.90 -2.80
C ASP A 152 -15.79 -30.68 -3.29
N SER A 153 -16.43 -29.77 -4.04
CA SER A 153 -15.79 -28.51 -4.49
C SER A 153 -15.61 -27.52 -3.33
N PHE A 154 -16.55 -27.50 -2.39
CA PHE A 154 -16.44 -26.69 -1.18
C PHE A 154 -15.36 -27.24 -0.24
N GLU A 155 -15.31 -28.56 -0.03
CA GLU A 155 -14.27 -29.23 0.76
C GLU A 155 -12.88 -28.99 0.14
N ALA A 156 -12.75 -29.08 -1.19
CA ALA A 156 -11.52 -28.75 -1.89
C ALA A 156 -11.09 -27.29 -1.62
N PHE A 157 -12.02 -26.33 -1.70
CA PHE A 157 -11.74 -24.93 -1.38
C PHE A 157 -11.25 -24.74 0.06
N GLN A 158 -11.89 -25.40 1.05
CA GLN A 158 -11.46 -25.33 2.44
C GLN A 158 -10.05 -25.92 2.63
N ASN A 159 -9.80 -27.07 2.01
CA ASN A 159 -8.50 -27.74 2.05
C ASN A 159 -7.40 -26.86 1.43
N ASP A 160 -7.65 -26.29 0.25
CA ASP A 160 -6.71 -25.38 -0.40
C ASP A 160 -6.44 -24.15 0.46
N ASN A 161 -7.49 -23.55 1.05
CA ASN A 161 -7.32 -22.40 1.94
C ASN A 161 -6.45 -22.75 3.16
N SER A 162 -6.67 -23.91 3.77
CA SER A 162 -5.88 -24.37 4.93
C SER A 162 -4.41 -24.66 4.60
N ARG A 163 -4.13 -25.05 3.35
CA ARG A 163 -2.80 -25.47 2.89
C ARG A 163 -1.98 -24.33 2.30
N ALA A 164 -2.62 -23.22 1.92
CA ALA A 164 -1.96 -22.06 1.34
C ALA A 164 -0.91 -21.49 2.30
N LYS A 165 0.31 -21.27 1.80
CA LYS A 165 1.45 -20.83 2.63
C LYS A 165 1.77 -19.36 2.46
N ASP A 166 1.42 -18.81 1.30
CA ASP A 166 1.72 -17.45 0.92
C ASP A 166 0.66 -16.87 -0.03
N GLU A 167 0.87 -15.63 -0.45
CA GLU A 167 -0.02 -14.88 -1.33
C GLU A 167 -0.10 -15.47 -2.74
N SER A 168 0.96 -16.15 -3.21
CA SER A 168 0.96 -16.83 -4.51
C SER A 168 0.02 -18.03 -4.49
N ASP A 169 0.03 -18.81 -3.41
CA ASP A 169 -0.92 -19.93 -3.25
C ASP A 169 -2.37 -19.42 -3.23
N ILE A 170 -2.64 -18.30 -2.54
CA ILE A 170 -3.96 -17.68 -2.53
C ILE A 170 -4.40 -17.30 -3.94
N CYS A 171 -3.55 -16.59 -4.68
CA CYS A 171 -3.86 -16.15 -6.04
C CYS A 171 -4.10 -17.33 -6.99
N LYS A 172 -3.34 -18.41 -6.84
CA LYS A 172 -3.38 -19.55 -7.76
C LYS A 172 -4.50 -20.53 -7.47
N TYR A 173 -4.79 -20.84 -6.20
CA TYR A 173 -5.70 -21.93 -5.84
C TYR A 173 -7.03 -21.46 -5.25
N ILE A 174 -7.06 -20.26 -4.66
CA ILE A 174 -8.23 -19.77 -3.93
C ILE A 174 -9.04 -18.80 -4.75
N LEU A 175 -8.39 -17.77 -5.32
CA LEU A 175 -9.07 -16.73 -6.08
C LEU A 175 -9.84 -17.26 -7.30
N PRO A 176 -9.36 -18.26 -8.08
CA PRO A 176 -10.13 -18.77 -9.22
C PRO A 176 -11.48 -19.37 -8.81
N THR A 177 -11.57 -20.00 -7.64
CA THR A 177 -12.82 -20.57 -7.11
C THR A 177 -13.82 -19.46 -6.76
N ILE A 178 -13.33 -18.35 -6.18
CA ILE A 178 -14.16 -17.17 -5.83
C ILE A 178 -14.59 -16.40 -7.07
N THR A 179 -13.63 -16.04 -7.92
CA THR A 179 -13.82 -15.18 -9.10
C THR A 179 -14.57 -15.89 -10.23
N GLY A 180 -14.47 -17.22 -10.27
CA GLY A 180 -14.88 -18.02 -11.41
C GLY A 180 -13.92 -17.85 -12.59
N PRO A 181 -14.15 -18.56 -13.70
CA PRO A 181 -13.32 -18.38 -14.89
C PRO A 181 -13.42 -16.93 -15.37
N TRP A 182 -12.26 -16.32 -15.60
CA TRP A 182 -12.15 -15.12 -16.42
C TRP A 182 -12.55 -15.54 -17.83
N LYS A 183 -13.80 -15.28 -18.21
CA LYS A 183 -14.18 -15.32 -19.62
C LYS A 183 -13.47 -14.17 -20.32
N ASP A 184 -13.27 -14.28 -21.63
CA ASP A 184 -12.69 -13.22 -22.50
C ASP A 184 -13.36 -11.84 -22.31
N ASN A 185 -14.53 -11.80 -21.68
CA ASN A 185 -15.31 -10.61 -21.35
C ASN A 185 -14.78 -9.77 -20.18
N TYR A 186 -13.75 -10.20 -19.43
CA TYR A 186 -13.21 -9.41 -18.30
C TYR A 186 -11.73 -9.07 -18.52
N PRO A 187 -11.44 -7.99 -19.28
CA PRO A 187 -10.09 -7.47 -19.40
C PRO A 187 -9.50 -7.20 -18.01
N SER A 188 -8.37 -7.83 -17.73
CA SER A 188 -7.75 -7.79 -16.40
C SER A 188 -6.26 -7.44 -16.47
N ALA A 189 -5.76 -6.93 -15.36
CA ALA A 189 -4.34 -6.81 -15.09
C ALA A 189 -4.04 -7.47 -13.75
N GLU A 190 -3.09 -8.39 -13.75
CA GLU A 190 -2.64 -9.10 -12.55
C GLU A 190 -1.27 -8.60 -12.13
N ASN A 191 -1.13 -8.20 -10.86
CA ASN A 191 0.14 -7.74 -10.30
C ASN A 191 0.82 -6.63 -11.15
N MET A 192 0.04 -5.74 -11.76
CA MET A 192 0.54 -4.69 -12.65
C MET A 192 0.63 -3.36 -11.92
N ALA A 193 1.81 -2.71 -11.98
CA ALA A 193 1.97 -1.38 -11.41
C ALA A 193 1.34 -0.32 -12.31
N PHE A 194 0.63 0.64 -11.72
CA PHE A 194 -0.09 1.69 -12.43
C PHE A 194 0.80 2.92 -12.67
N GLY A 195 1.92 2.70 -13.37
CA GLY A 195 2.98 3.70 -13.54
C GLY A 195 2.68 4.85 -14.50
N ASN A 196 1.61 4.77 -15.30
CA ASN A 196 1.26 5.82 -16.28
C ASN A 196 0.29 6.88 -15.73
N LEU A 197 -0.34 6.61 -14.57
CA LEU A 197 -1.31 7.53 -13.98
C LEU A 197 -0.62 8.68 -13.27
N ALA A 198 -1.20 9.88 -13.38
CA ALA A 198 -0.84 11.00 -12.52
C ALA A 198 -1.04 10.62 -11.05
N PRO A 199 -0.17 11.05 -10.12
CA PRO A 199 -0.35 10.71 -8.71
C PRO A 199 -1.66 11.28 -8.16
N LEU A 200 -2.31 10.55 -7.24
CA LEU A 200 -3.41 11.11 -6.43
C LEU A 200 -2.90 12.05 -5.34
N THR A 201 -1.61 11.98 -5.05
CA THR A 201 -0.94 12.75 -4.00
C THR A 201 0.19 13.57 -4.63
N ASN A 202 1.26 13.88 -3.90
CA ASN A 202 2.44 14.59 -4.40
C ASN A 202 3.44 13.71 -5.20
N GLY A 203 3.12 12.46 -5.50
CA GLY A 203 4.01 11.57 -6.26
C GLY A 203 5.19 11.01 -5.45
N THR A 204 5.24 11.19 -4.13
CA THR A 204 6.31 10.62 -3.29
C THR A 204 6.01 9.19 -2.80
N ILE A 205 4.84 8.64 -3.14
CA ILE A 205 4.45 7.27 -2.79
C ILE A 205 4.49 6.36 -4.01
N VAL A 206 4.65 5.06 -3.75
CA VAL A 206 4.68 4.04 -4.81
C VAL A 206 3.36 4.03 -5.60
N ALA A 207 3.44 3.79 -6.91
CA ALA A 207 2.25 3.55 -7.73
C ALA A 207 1.46 2.34 -7.20
N ALA A 208 0.14 2.39 -7.36
CA ALA A 208 -0.72 1.26 -7.03
C ALA A 208 -0.33 0.03 -7.84
N LYS A 209 -0.46 -1.14 -7.21
CA LYS A 209 -0.15 -2.44 -7.80
C LYS A 209 -1.12 -3.47 -7.23
N PRO A 210 -2.39 -3.44 -7.65
CA PRO A 210 -3.38 -4.40 -7.18
C PRO A 210 -3.02 -5.82 -7.63
N ASP A 211 -3.42 -6.82 -6.84
CA ASP A 211 -3.25 -8.23 -7.22
C ASP A 211 -4.06 -8.54 -8.48
N ILE A 212 -5.30 -8.04 -8.54
CA ILE A 212 -6.14 -8.05 -9.74
C ILE A 212 -6.84 -6.69 -9.89
N ALA A 213 -6.79 -6.14 -11.09
CA ALA A 213 -7.62 -5.03 -11.52
C ALA A 213 -8.40 -5.41 -12.78
N LEU A 214 -9.66 -4.99 -12.87
CA LEU A 214 -10.50 -5.16 -14.04
C LEU A 214 -10.84 -3.79 -14.62
N GLY A 215 -10.78 -3.72 -15.95
CA GLY A 215 -11.03 -2.50 -16.72
C GLY A 215 -11.69 -2.84 -18.06
N ALA A 216 -11.59 -1.90 -18.99
CA ALA A 216 -12.03 -2.03 -20.36
C ALA A 216 -10.85 -2.37 -21.29
N CYS A 217 -11.16 -2.96 -22.44
CA CYS A 217 -10.25 -3.06 -23.56
C CYS A 217 -9.95 -1.65 -24.11
N PRO A 218 -8.70 -1.34 -24.50
CA PRO A 218 -8.35 -0.07 -25.11
C PRO A 218 -9.25 0.31 -26.29
N GLU A 219 -9.70 -0.65 -27.09
CA GLU A 219 -10.49 -0.44 -28.32
C GLU A 219 -11.89 0.09 -28.04
N GLN A 220 -12.39 -0.03 -26.80
CA GLN A 220 -13.72 0.43 -26.42
C GLN A 220 -13.83 1.95 -26.34
N LEU A 221 -12.73 2.68 -26.18
CA LEU A 221 -12.72 4.13 -26.03
C LEU A 221 -12.01 4.82 -27.21
N ASN A 222 -12.61 5.90 -27.73
CA ASN A 222 -12.08 6.66 -28.83
C ASN A 222 -10.60 7.04 -28.61
N PRO A 223 -9.70 6.84 -29.59
CA PRO A 223 -8.27 7.12 -29.46
C PRO A 223 -7.93 8.53 -28.97
N THR A 224 -8.69 9.55 -29.39
CA THR A 224 -8.49 10.93 -28.96
C THR A 224 -8.78 11.08 -27.47
N ILE A 225 -9.92 10.56 -27.01
CA ILE A 225 -10.33 10.58 -25.60
C ILE A 225 -9.33 9.83 -24.73
N ARG A 226 -8.85 8.67 -25.20
CA ARG A 226 -7.79 7.90 -24.52
C ARG A 226 -6.53 8.73 -24.33
N SER A 227 -6.12 9.48 -25.35
CA SER A 227 -4.93 10.34 -25.28
C SER A 227 -5.13 11.51 -24.30
N GLU A 228 -6.31 12.14 -24.31
CA GLU A 228 -6.65 13.26 -23.43
C GLU A 228 -6.75 12.84 -21.96
N LEU A 229 -7.33 11.67 -21.69
CA LEU A 229 -7.52 11.13 -20.34
C LEU A 229 -6.40 10.19 -19.90
N GLN A 230 -5.30 10.06 -20.66
CA GLN A 230 -4.31 8.99 -20.49
C GLN A 230 -3.80 8.85 -19.04
N HIS A 231 -3.54 9.96 -18.36
CA HIS A 231 -2.99 9.97 -17.01
C HIS A 231 -4.04 9.76 -15.90
N HIS A 232 -5.31 9.63 -16.26
CA HIS A 232 -6.41 9.36 -15.32
C HIS A 232 -7.01 7.97 -15.50
N ILE A 233 -6.95 7.41 -16.71
CA ILE A 233 -7.63 6.14 -17.02
C ILE A 233 -6.71 5.05 -17.56
N ILE A 234 -5.51 5.35 -18.05
CA ILE A 234 -4.62 4.34 -18.64
C ILE A 234 -3.54 3.97 -17.63
N PRO A 235 -3.57 2.77 -17.02
CA PRO A 235 -2.68 2.43 -15.91
C PRO A 235 -1.22 2.16 -16.35
N SER A 236 -1.02 1.69 -17.58
CA SER A 236 0.28 1.30 -18.11
C SER A 236 0.59 2.02 -19.43
N THR A 237 1.86 2.24 -19.73
CA THR A 237 2.30 2.73 -21.05
C THR A 237 2.23 1.66 -22.15
N SER A 238 2.08 0.38 -21.77
CA SER A 238 1.80 -0.71 -22.71
C SER A 238 0.40 -0.55 -23.30
N THR A 239 0.30 -0.51 -24.62
CA THR A 239 -0.92 -0.14 -25.36
C THR A 239 -1.98 -1.23 -25.43
N ASP A 240 -1.65 -2.47 -25.03
CA ASP A 240 -2.49 -3.67 -25.08
C ASP A 240 -3.10 -4.04 -23.71
N ARG A 241 -2.92 -3.18 -22.69
CA ARG A 241 -3.40 -3.42 -21.32
C ARG A 241 -4.75 -2.76 -21.07
N ILE A 242 -5.41 -3.14 -19.99
CA ILE A 242 -6.69 -2.55 -19.58
C ILE A 242 -6.63 -1.02 -19.48
N ILE A 243 -7.75 -0.36 -19.76
CA ILE A 243 -8.00 1.04 -19.43
C ILE A 243 -9.14 1.15 -18.42
N ALA A 244 -9.33 2.32 -17.84
CA ALA A 244 -10.45 2.67 -16.97
C ALA A 244 -10.73 1.64 -15.85
N PRO A 245 -9.72 1.27 -15.03
CA PRO A 245 -9.92 0.24 -14.02
C PRO A 245 -10.88 0.73 -12.93
N ASN A 246 -11.87 -0.10 -12.58
CA ASN A 246 -12.87 0.26 -11.58
C ASN A 246 -13.33 -0.91 -10.69
N PHE A 247 -12.67 -2.06 -10.79
CA PHE A 247 -12.87 -3.17 -9.88
C PHE A 247 -11.54 -3.80 -9.49
N PHE A 248 -11.25 -3.86 -8.20
CA PHE A 248 -9.95 -4.30 -7.67
C PHE A 248 -10.08 -5.46 -6.68
N LEU A 249 -9.06 -6.29 -6.58
CA LEU A 249 -8.94 -7.32 -5.57
C LEU A 249 -7.53 -7.31 -4.98
N GLU A 250 -7.47 -7.34 -3.66
CA GLU A 250 -6.25 -7.47 -2.86
C GLU A 250 -6.38 -8.71 -1.97
N ALA A 251 -5.40 -9.60 -2.04
CA ALA A 251 -5.36 -10.82 -1.28
C ALA A 251 -4.10 -10.86 -0.41
N LYS A 252 -4.17 -11.55 0.72
CA LYS A 252 -2.98 -11.82 1.53
C LYS A 252 -2.98 -13.27 1.99
N GLY A 253 -1.79 -13.88 1.91
CA GLY A 253 -1.53 -15.19 2.52
C GLY A 253 -1.54 -15.13 4.05
N PRO A 254 -1.40 -16.27 4.75
CA PRO A 254 -1.56 -16.36 6.21
C PRO A 254 -0.67 -15.39 7.01
N ASN A 255 0.55 -15.17 6.52
CA ASN A 255 1.54 -14.28 7.15
C ASN A 255 1.46 -12.82 6.66
N GLY A 256 0.52 -12.51 5.77
CA GLY A 256 0.32 -11.18 5.22
C GLY A 256 -0.33 -10.24 6.23
N SER A 257 -0.12 -8.94 6.04
CA SER A 257 -0.68 -7.92 6.92
C SER A 257 -2.03 -7.44 6.41
N THR A 258 -3.10 -7.71 7.16
CA THR A 258 -4.44 -7.17 6.88
C THR A 258 -4.46 -5.64 6.85
N ALA A 259 -3.66 -4.99 7.71
CA ALA A 259 -3.51 -3.54 7.71
C ALA A 259 -2.80 -3.00 6.45
N VAL A 260 -1.95 -3.79 5.80
CA VAL A 260 -1.35 -3.43 4.50
C VAL A 260 -2.38 -3.60 3.38
N MET A 261 -3.07 -4.74 3.36
CA MET A 261 -4.15 -5.04 2.40
C MET A 261 -5.23 -3.97 2.39
N MET A 262 -5.68 -3.52 3.55
CA MET A 262 -6.68 -2.45 3.66
C MET A 262 -6.20 -1.11 3.10
N ARG A 263 -4.90 -0.79 3.23
CA ARG A 263 -4.32 0.44 2.66
C ARG A 263 -4.23 0.37 1.15
N GLN A 264 -3.86 -0.78 0.61
CA GLN A 264 -3.83 -1.03 -0.84
C GLN A 264 -5.24 -0.91 -1.41
N ALA A 265 -6.22 -1.66 -0.87
CA ALA A 265 -7.60 -1.64 -1.34
C ALA A 265 -8.26 -0.25 -1.29
N ARG A 266 -7.87 0.60 -0.33
CA ARG A 266 -8.29 2.01 -0.27
C ARG A 266 -7.63 2.85 -1.37
N TYR A 267 -6.33 2.70 -1.56
CA TYR A 267 -5.59 3.47 -2.54
C TYR A 267 -5.99 3.11 -3.97
N ASP A 268 -6.13 1.83 -4.27
CA ASP A 268 -6.59 1.32 -5.57
C ASP A 268 -8.01 1.82 -5.88
N GLY A 269 -8.90 1.76 -4.88
CA GLY A 269 -10.26 2.27 -4.99
C GLY A 269 -10.34 3.77 -5.25
N ALA A 270 -9.47 4.57 -4.63
CA ALA A 270 -9.37 6.00 -4.92
C ALA A 270 -8.91 6.27 -6.37
N ILE A 271 -7.98 5.45 -6.89
CA ILE A 271 -7.54 5.56 -8.28
C ILE A 271 -8.68 5.27 -9.24
N GLY A 272 -9.42 4.18 -9.02
CA GLY A 272 -10.58 3.86 -9.86
C GLY A 272 -11.68 4.92 -9.75
N ALA A 273 -11.93 5.46 -8.55
CA ALA A 273 -12.90 6.53 -8.37
C ALA A 273 -12.54 7.78 -9.19
N ARG A 274 -11.26 8.18 -9.20
CA ARG A 274 -10.78 9.26 -10.09
C ARG A 274 -10.95 8.89 -11.57
N SER A 275 -10.66 7.64 -11.92
CA SER A 275 -10.80 7.15 -13.29
C SER A 275 -12.22 7.27 -13.80
N MET A 276 -13.20 6.78 -13.02
CA MET A 276 -14.62 6.87 -13.36
C MET A 276 -15.12 8.31 -13.37
N HIS A 277 -14.70 9.12 -12.39
CA HIS A 277 -15.04 10.54 -12.35
C HIS A 277 -14.51 11.31 -13.58
N SER A 278 -13.33 10.95 -14.09
CA SER A 278 -12.75 11.58 -15.28
C SER A 278 -13.54 11.23 -16.55
N LEU A 279 -14.00 9.98 -16.67
CA LEU A 279 -14.86 9.57 -17.79
C LEU A 279 -16.24 10.21 -17.71
N GLN A 280 -16.87 10.19 -16.53
CA GLN A 280 -18.18 10.79 -16.29
C GLN A 280 -18.24 12.29 -16.68
N ASN A 281 -17.12 12.99 -16.49
CA ASN A 281 -16.99 14.42 -16.74
C ASN A 281 -16.33 14.77 -18.07
N TYR A 282 -16.07 13.78 -18.94
CA TYR A 282 -15.50 14.08 -20.26
C TYR A 282 -16.42 15.01 -21.05
N GLY A 283 -15.85 16.08 -21.62
CA GLY A 283 -16.59 17.09 -22.40
C GLY A 283 -17.39 18.11 -21.57
N ARG A 284 -17.37 18.06 -20.24
CA ARG A 284 -18.03 19.06 -19.38
C ARG A 284 -17.11 20.26 -19.10
N GLU A 285 -17.70 21.45 -19.04
CA GLU A 285 -16.99 22.67 -18.63
C GLU A 285 -16.55 22.62 -17.17
N GLU A 286 -17.43 22.13 -16.28
CA GLU A 286 -17.18 22.02 -14.85
C GLU A 286 -17.45 20.58 -14.35
N PRO A 287 -16.57 20.01 -13.51
CA PRO A 287 -16.77 18.67 -12.95
C PRO A 287 -17.99 18.58 -12.03
N VAL A 288 -18.81 17.56 -12.24
CA VAL A 288 -19.96 17.20 -11.42
C VAL A 288 -19.61 16.05 -10.49
N TYR A 289 -19.92 16.24 -9.21
CA TYR A 289 -19.80 15.22 -8.16
C TYR A 289 -21.20 14.75 -7.76
N ASP A 290 -21.63 13.62 -8.30
CA ASP A 290 -22.96 13.06 -8.02
C ASP A 290 -23.02 12.25 -6.71
N GLY A 291 -21.89 12.07 -6.04
CA GLY A 291 -21.78 11.32 -4.78
C GLY A 291 -22.01 9.82 -4.90
N HIS A 292 -22.07 9.24 -6.10
CA HIS A 292 -22.30 7.80 -6.29
C HIS A 292 -20.99 7.01 -6.40
N ALA A 293 -21.07 5.70 -6.11
CA ALA A 293 -19.95 4.78 -6.33
C ALA A 293 -20.06 4.10 -7.69
N TYR A 294 -18.95 4.20 -8.44
CA TYR A 294 -18.74 3.52 -9.72
C TYR A 294 -17.47 2.67 -9.69
N THR A 295 -16.82 2.59 -8.54
CA THR A 295 -15.59 1.83 -8.31
C THR A 295 -15.74 0.96 -7.08
N TYR A 296 -15.23 -0.25 -7.16
CA TYR A 296 -15.33 -1.22 -6.08
C TYR A 296 -14.00 -1.92 -5.85
N SER A 297 -13.76 -2.34 -4.62
CA SER A 297 -12.66 -3.25 -4.33
C SER A 297 -13.12 -4.40 -3.44
N SER A 298 -12.38 -5.49 -3.50
CA SER A 298 -12.55 -6.64 -2.64
C SER A 298 -11.24 -6.97 -1.95
N THR A 299 -11.33 -7.56 -0.76
CA THR A 299 -10.17 -8.09 -0.06
C THR A 299 -10.40 -9.53 0.34
N TYR A 300 -9.39 -10.39 0.17
CA TYR A 300 -9.40 -11.76 0.65
C TYR A 300 -8.28 -12.03 1.65
N TYR A 301 -8.64 -12.49 2.84
CA TYR A 301 -7.68 -12.96 3.85
C TYR A 301 -8.31 -14.05 4.71
N ASP A 302 -7.62 -15.18 4.83
CA ASP A 302 -7.97 -16.29 5.74
C ASP A 302 -9.45 -16.68 5.68
N GLY A 303 -9.89 -17.11 4.49
CA GLY A 303 -11.29 -17.50 4.27
C GLY A 303 -12.30 -16.35 4.25
N THR A 304 -11.90 -15.11 4.54
CA THR A 304 -12.82 -13.97 4.61
C THR A 304 -12.72 -13.10 3.37
N LEU A 305 -13.85 -12.93 2.67
CA LEU A 305 -14.01 -11.99 1.57
C LEU A 305 -14.77 -10.75 2.04
N LYS A 306 -14.22 -9.56 1.81
CA LYS A 306 -14.92 -8.28 2.06
C LYS A 306 -14.97 -7.46 0.79
N MET A 307 -16.03 -6.66 0.63
CA MET A 307 -16.24 -5.79 -0.53
C MET A 307 -16.48 -4.36 -0.09
N TYR A 308 -16.04 -3.42 -0.92
CA TYR A 308 -16.07 -1.99 -0.63
C TYR A 308 -16.49 -1.20 -1.87
N ALA A 309 -17.20 -0.11 -1.64
CA ALA A 309 -17.55 0.89 -2.64
C ALA A 309 -16.71 2.15 -2.43
N HIS A 310 -16.27 2.75 -3.53
CA HIS A 310 -15.44 3.94 -3.55
C HIS A 310 -16.11 5.04 -4.38
N HIS A 311 -16.06 6.26 -3.86
CA HIS A 311 -16.60 7.43 -4.55
C HIS A 311 -15.72 8.66 -4.29
N ALA A 312 -15.82 9.63 -5.19
CA ALA A 312 -15.21 10.94 -5.05
C ALA A 312 -16.25 11.98 -4.62
N THR A 313 -15.83 12.96 -3.84
CA THR A 313 -16.64 14.14 -3.49
C THR A 313 -15.91 15.41 -3.89
N ALA A 314 -16.69 16.47 -4.08
CA ALA A 314 -16.16 17.78 -4.41
C ALA A 314 -15.14 18.25 -3.35
N PRO A 315 -14.15 19.06 -3.75
CA PRO A 315 -13.26 19.71 -2.80
C PRO A 315 -14.05 20.53 -1.77
N ALA A 316 -13.62 20.50 -0.50
CA ALA A 316 -14.23 21.32 0.54
C ALA A 316 -14.07 22.84 0.34
N ILE A 317 -13.10 23.24 -0.48
CA ILE A 317 -12.77 24.64 -0.81
C ILE A 317 -12.59 24.74 -2.32
N SER A 318 -13.09 25.81 -2.94
CA SER A 318 -12.93 26.07 -4.37
C SER A 318 -11.45 26.01 -4.79
N GLY A 319 -11.15 25.26 -5.85
CA GLY A 319 -9.79 25.02 -6.33
C GLY A 319 -8.98 24.02 -5.49
N GLY A 320 -9.56 23.40 -4.47
CA GLY A 320 -8.96 22.32 -3.70
C GLY A 320 -8.93 20.98 -4.44
N GLN A 321 -8.35 19.96 -3.80
CA GLN A 321 -8.34 18.60 -4.35
C GLN A 321 -9.64 17.84 -4.01
N PRO A 322 -10.12 16.94 -4.90
CA PRO A 322 -11.23 16.05 -4.60
C PRO A 322 -10.92 15.14 -3.41
N GLU A 323 -11.94 14.71 -2.70
CA GLU A 323 -11.79 13.74 -1.61
C GLU A 323 -12.27 12.35 -2.05
N TYR A 324 -11.64 11.29 -1.54
CA TYR A 324 -11.94 9.91 -1.90
C TYR A 324 -12.35 9.11 -0.67
N HIS A 325 -13.45 8.37 -0.79
CA HIS A 325 -14.10 7.71 0.33
C HIS A 325 -14.24 6.22 0.07
N MET A 326 -14.05 5.40 1.10
CA MET A 326 -14.18 3.95 1.06
C MET A 326 -15.26 3.49 2.05
N ASN A 327 -16.29 2.81 1.57
CA ASN A 327 -17.37 2.27 2.41
C ASN A 327 -17.46 0.75 2.27
N GLN A 328 -17.55 0.03 3.40
CA GLN A 328 -17.75 -1.42 3.36
C GLN A 328 -19.17 -1.76 2.92
N LEU A 329 -19.27 -2.58 1.88
CA LEU A 329 -20.54 -3.11 1.36
C LEU A 329 -20.99 -4.33 2.19
N THR A 330 -20.13 -5.35 2.25
CA THR A 330 -20.46 -6.66 2.84
C THR A 330 -19.19 -7.46 3.18
N ALA A 331 -19.36 -8.53 3.94
CA ALA A 331 -18.31 -9.48 4.30
C ALA A 331 -18.89 -10.90 4.41
N TYR A 332 -18.14 -11.90 3.94
CA TYR A 332 -18.51 -13.31 4.00
C TYR A 332 -17.33 -14.14 4.49
N ALA A 333 -17.60 -15.03 5.45
CA ALA A 333 -16.67 -16.08 5.86
C ALA A 333 -16.85 -17.27 4.91
N LEU A 334 -16.13 -17.26 3.80
CA LEU A 334 -16.27 -18.24 2.72
C LEU A 334 -15.92 -19.66 3.13
N THR A 335 -15.15 -19.86 4.19
CA THR A 335 -14.79 -21.18 4.73
C THR A 335 -15.80 -21.73 5.73
N ASN A 336 -16.86 -20.98 6.07
CA ASN A 336 -17.84 -21.39 7.10
C ASN A 336 -18.73 -22.56 6.65
N ASN A 337 -19.46 -22.39 5.55
CA ASN A 337 -20.27 -23.42 4.93
C ASN A 337 -20.48 -23.12 3.44
N ARG A 338 -20.96 -24.12 2.70
CA ARG A 338 -21.17 -24.06 1.26
C ARG A 338 -22.13 -22.95 0.84
N GLU A 339 -23.19 -22.72 1.62
CA GLU A 339 -24.18 -21.67 1.38
C GLU A 339 -23.53 -20.29 1.46
N THR A 340 -22.72 -20.05 2.48
CA THR A 340 -21.99 -18.79 2.69
C THR A 340 -20.97 -18.57 1.58
N PHE A 341 -20.27 -19.64 1.15
CA PHE A 341 -19.38 -19.57 0.00
C PHE A 341 -20.13 -19.12 -1.25
N VAL A 342 -21.24 -19.80 -1.59
CA VAL A 342 -22.03 -19.52 -2.78
C VAL A 342 -22.59 -18.10 -2.74
N GLN A 343 -23.06 -17.62 -1.59
CA GLN A 343 -23.52 -16.25 -1.41
C GLN A 343 -22.39 -15.23 -1.61
N GLY A 344 -21.23 -15.43 -0.98
CA GLY A 344 -20.11 -14.50 -1.08
C GLY A 344 -19.50 -14.43 -2.48
N ALA A 345 -19.30 -15.57 -3.12
CA ALA A 345 -18.83 -15.61 -4.50
C ALA A 345 -19.89 -15.08 -5.49
N THR A 346 -21.18 -15.24 -5.20
CA THR A 346 -22.26 -14.59 -5.98
C THR A 346 -22.17 -13.07 -5.87
N ALA A 347 -22.09 -12.54 -4.65
CA ALA A 347 -21.96 -11.11 -4.42
C ALA A 347 -20.73 -10.51 -5.12
N TYR A 348 -19.58 -11.19 -5.07
CA TYR A 348 -18.35 -10.74 -5.74
C TYR A 348 -18.56 -10.59 -7.24
N ARG A 349 -19.08 -11.65 -7.85
CA ARG A 349 -19.21 -11.72 -9.30
C ARG A 349 -20.31 -10.77 -9.79
N ASN A 350 -21.39 -10.57 -9.04
CA ASN A 350 -22.39 -9.55 -9.35
C ASN A 350 -21.84 -8.13 -9.23
N LEU A 351 -21.03 -7.85 -8.20
CA LEU A 351 -20.42 -6.53 -8.03
C LEU A 351 -19.42 -6.21 -9.15
N ARG A 352 -18.65 -7.21 -9.59
CA ARG A 352 -17.81 -7.11 -10.79
C ARG A 352 -18.63 -6.76 -12.02
N ASP A 353 -19.73 -7.48 -12.25
CA ASP A 353 -20.57 -7.29 -13.43
C ASP A 353 -21.25 -5.89 -13.39
N LEU A 354 -21.64 -5.41 -12.20
CA LEU A 354 -22.12 -4.03 -11.99
C LEU A 354 -21.05 -2.97 -12.31
N ALA A 355 -19.84 -3.16 -11.81
CA ALA A 355 -18.72 -2.26 -12.07
C ALA A 355 -18.46 -2.13 -13.58
N MET A 356 -18.44 -3.26 -14.30
CA MET A 356 -18.30 -3.29 -15.74
C MET A 356 -19.41 -2.50 -16.44
N GLN A 357 -20.68 -2.75 -16.11
CA GLN A 357 -21.81 -2.03 -16.71
C GLN A 357 -21.74 -0.51 -16.51
N GLN A 358 -21.42 -0.06 -15.29
CA GLN A 358 -21.31 1.36 -14.97
C GLN A 358 -20.17 2.04 -15.72
N ARG A 359 -18.99 1.40 -15.77
CA ARG A 359 -17.84 1.90 -16.54
C ARG A 359 -18.16 1.97 -18.03
N ASP A 360 -18.72 0.91 -18.58
CA ASP A 360 -18.98 0.81 -20.01
C ASP A 360 -20.03 1.87 -20.43
N THR A 361 -21.01 2.17 -19.56
CA THR A 361 -21.94 3.30 -19.76
C THR A 361 -21.20 4.65 -19.86
N PHE A 362 -20.19 4.90 -19.03
CA PHE A 362 -19.40 6.13 -19.13
C PHE A 362 -18.51 6.16 -20.37
N ILE A 363 -17.97 5.02 -20.78
CA ILE A 363 -17.20 4.92 -22.04
C ILE A 363 -18.10 5.21 -23.24
N GLU A 364 -19.30 4.61 -23.28
CA GLU A 364 -20.30 4.86 -24.33
C GLU A 364 -20.72 6.34 -24.36
N ALA A 365 -20.99 6.94 -23.21
CA ALA A 365 -21.35 8.35 -23.10
C ALA A 365 -20.22 9.29 -23.55
N ALA A 366 -18.95 8.96 -23.26
CA ALA A 366 -17.81 9.75 -23.71
C ALA A 366 -17.56 9.64 -25.22
N ASN A 367 -17.85 8.47 -25.82
CA ASN A 367 -17.71 8.25 -27.26
C ASN A 367 -18.82 8.89 -28.11
N ALA A 368 -19.97 9.21 -27.50
CA ALA A 368 -21.14 9.80 -28.15
C ALA A 368 -20.90 11.27 -28.53
#